data_AF-A0A351F8F8-F1
#
_entry.id   AF-A0A351F8F8-F1
#
_cell.length_a   1.000
_cell.length_b   1.000
_cell.length_c   1.000
_cell.angle_alpha   90.00
_cell.angle_beta   90.00
_cell.angle_gamma   90.00
#
_symmetry.space_group_name_H-M   'P 1'
#
loop_
_entity.id
_entity.type
_entity.pdbx_description
1 polymer ?
#
loop_
_entity_poly.entity_id
_entity_poly.type
_entity_poly.pdbx_seq_one_letter_code
_entity_poly.pdbx_strand_id
1 'polypeptide(L)' 'GKRCLFLLPQTYMNNSGEAVREAADFYKIPPEKIIVIFDDISLPCGKLRIRRKGTDGGHNGIKSIIYHLNSDQFPR' A
#
# COMPACT_ATOMS: atom_id res chain seq x y z
N GLY A 1 5.70 -23.06 -1.50
CA GLY A 1 5.29 -21.67 -1.78
C GLY A 1 4.71 -21.02 -0.53
N LYS A 2 4.48 -19.71 -0.54
CA LYS A 2 3.72 -18.98 0.49
C LYS A 2 2.32 -18.65 -0.07
N ARG A 3 1.29 -18.67 0.77
CA ARG A 3 -0.05 -18.19 0.37
C ARG A 3 -0.02 -16.67 0.34
N CYS A 4 -0.52 -16.08 -0.74
CA CYS A 4 -0.59 -14.64 -0.94
C CYS A 4 -2.02 -14.24 -1.30
N LEU A 5 -2.45 -13.10 -0.77
CA LEU A 5 -3.69 -12.44 -1.15
C LEU A 5 -3.36 -11.35 -2.17
N PHE A 6 -4.08 -11.33 -3.28
CA PHE A 6 -4.06 -10.20 -4.22
C PHE A 6 -5.30 -9.35 -3.97
N LEU A 7 -5.11 -8.03 -3.90
CA LEU A 7 -6.17 -7.06 -3.67
C LEU A 7 -6.03 -5.93 -4.69
N LEU A 8 -7.12 -5.63 -5.39
CA LEU A 8 -7.24 -4.47 -6.26
C LEU A 8 -8.40 -3.60 -5.74
N PRO A 9 -8.13 -2.60 -4.89
CA PRO A 9 -9.17 -1.75 -4.32
C PRO A 9 -10.07 -1.12 -5.38
N GLN A 10 -11.39 -1.18 -5.17
CA GLN A 10 -12.40 -0.54 -6.02
C GLN A 10 -13.01 0.70 -5.33
N THR A 11 -12.32 1.26 -4.34
CA THR A 11 -12.79 2.35 -3.48
C THR A 11 -12.39 3.74 -3.99
N TYR A 12 -11.95 3.87 -5.26
CA TYR A 12 -11.19 5.02 -5.75
C TYR A 12 -9.86 5.23 -5.01
N MET A 13 -8.96 6.03 -5.61
CA MET A 13 -7.60 6.17 -5.13
C MET A 13 -7.52 6.78 -3.72
N ASN A 14 -8.34 7.79 -3.42
CA ASN A 14 -8.31 8.51 -2.14
C ASN A 14 -8.80 7.66 -0.95
N ASN A 15 -9.53 6.57 -1.21
CA ASN A 15 -10.07 5.66 -0.19
C ASN A 15 -9.46 4.25 -0.30
N SER A 16 -8.29 4.11 -0.94
CA SER A 16 -7.60 2.81 -1.04
C SER A 16 -7.28 2.20 0.34
N GLY A 17 -7.02 3.04 1.35
CA GLY A 17 -6.73 2.57 2.70
C GLY A 17 -7.90 1.87 3.38
N GLU A 18 -9.14 2.19 3.04
CA GLU A 18 -10.34 1.52 3.59
C GLU A 18 -10.34 0.04 3.22
N ALA A 19 -10.18 -0.27 1.93
CA ALA A 19 -10.14 -1.64 1.42
C ALA A 19 -8.92 -2.42 1.96
N VAL A 20 -7.76 -1.77 2.02
CA VAL A 20 -6.54 -2.41 2.54
C VAL A 20 -6.68 -2.74 4.03
N ARG A 21 -7.22 -1.80 4.84
CA ARG A 21 -7.47 -2.03 6.27
C ARG A 21 -8.47 -3.16 6.49
N GLU A 22 -9.60 -3.15 5.79
CA GLU A 22 -10.61 -4.22 5.94
C GLU A 22 -10.04 -5.61 5.63
N ALA A 23 -9.25 -5.73 4.56
CA ALA A 23 -8.56 -6.98 4.23
C ALA A 23 -7.51 -7.35 5.30
N ALA A 24 -6.71 -6.39 5.76
CA ALA A 24 -5.69 -6.61 6.78
C ALA A 24 -6.30 -7.09 8.10
N ASP A 25 -7.40 -6.47 8.53
CA ASP A 25 -8.11 -6.82 9.76
C ASP A 25 -8.75 -8.21 9.67
N PHE A 26 -9.44 -8.49 8.56
CA PHE A 26 -10.12 -9.78 8.35
C PHE A 26 -9.14 -10.95 8.33
N TYR A 27 -8.04 -10.80 7.58
CA TYR A 27 -7.01 -11.84 7.45
C TYR A 27 -5.91 -11.77 8.52
N LYS A 28 -5.97 -10.80 9.44
CA LYS A 28 -4.99 -10.57 10.51
C LYS A 28 -3.56 -10.40 9.97
N ILE A 29 -3.41 -9.57 8.94
CA ILE A 29 -2.14 -9.31 8.26
C ILE A 29 -1.54 -8.01 8.82
N PRO A 30 -0.35 -8.05 9.45
CA PRO A 30 0.30 -6.83 9.93
C PRO A 30 0.90 -6.02 8.77
N PRO A 31 1.07 -4.69 8.89
CA PRO A 31 1.55 -3.82 7.81
C PRO A 31 2.85 -4.27 7.14
N GLU A 32 3.80 -4.84 7.90
CA GLU A 32 5.10 -5.27 7.38
C GLU A 32 4.99 -6.44 6.39
N LYS A 33 3.83 -7.10 6.32
CA LYS A 33 3.50 -8.17 5.39
C LYS A 33 2.59 -7.74 4.24
N ILE A 34 2.31 -6.44 4.13
CA ILE A 34 1.54 -5.86 3.02
C ILE A 34 2.53 -5.25 2.04
N ILE A 35 2.43 -5.63 0.76
CA ILE A 35 3.22 -5.02 -0.31
C ILE A 35 2.28 -4.15 -1.14
N VAL A 36 2.59 -2.86 -1.24
CA VAL A 36 1.79 -1.91 -2.03
C VAL A 36 2.52 -1.62 -3.32
N ILE A 37 1.87 -1.84 -4.46
CA ILE A 37 2.42 -1.51 -5.78
C ILE A 37 1.66 -0.30 -6.30
N PHE A 38 2.38 0.76 -6.65
CA PHE A 38 1.81 2.03 -7.10
C PHE A 38 2.77 2.75 -8.04
N ASP A 39 2.28 3.73 -8.79
CA ASP A 39 3.10 4.58 -9.64
C ASP A 39 3.80 5.67 -8.83
N ASP A 40 4.96 6.10 -9.32
CA ASP A 40 5.75 7.14 -8.68
C ASP A 40 6.21 8.15 -9.74
N ILE A 41 5.64 9.35 -9.71
CA ILE A 41 5.93 10.43 -10.66
C ILE A 41 7.40 10.89 -10.60
N SER A 42 8.12 10.60 -9.51
CA SER A 42 9.55 10.92 -9.38
C SER A 42 10.45 9.91 -10.09
N LEU A 43 9.93 8.75 -10.51
CA LEU A 43 10.70 7.72 -11.18
C LEU A 43 10.63 7.90 -12.70
N PRO A 44 11.78 7.80 -13.41
CA PRO A 44 11.77 7.68 -14.85
C PRO A 44 10.99 6.43 -15.29
N CYS A 45 10.35 6.51 -16.46
CA CYS A 45 9.62 5.38 -17.03
C CYS A 45 10.51 4.13 -17.15
N GLY A 46 9.94 2.96 -16.79
CA GLY A 46 10.65 1.67 -16.78
C GLY A 46 11.60 1.46 -15.59
N LYS A 47 11.65 2.37 -14.62
CA LYS A 47 12.41 2.17 -13.38
C LYS A 47 11.53 1.61 -12.27
N LEU A 48 12.02 0.55 -11.64
CA LEU A 48 11.46 -0.01 -10.42
C LEU A 48 12.31 0.40 -9.22
N ARG A 49 11.65 0.71 -8.10
CA ARG A 49 12.29 0.99 -6.82
C ARG A 49 11.51 0.31 -5.72
N ILE A 50 12.20 -0.41 -4.84
CA ILE A 50 11.60 -1.04 -3.66
C ILE A 50 12.10 -0.30 -2.42
N ARG A 51 11.18 0.05 -1.53
CA ARG A 51 11.45 0.67 -0.23
C ARG A 51 10.74 -0.14 0.86
N ARG A 52 11.34 -0.18 2.05
CA ARG A 52 10.73 -0.83 3.23
C ARG A 52 9.66 0.05 3.91
N LYS A 53 9.75 1.37 3.73
CA LYS A 53 8.91 2.38 4.37
C LYS A 53 9.08 3.77 3.73
N GLY A 54 8.35 4.76 4.25
CA GLY A 54 8.50 6.20 3.99
C GLY A 54 7.16 6.93 3.97
N THR A 55 7.18 8.23 3.67
CA THR A 55 5.97 9.06 3.56
C THR A 55 5.16 8.81 2.27
N ASP A 56 4.01 9.47 2.13
CA ASP A 56 3.10 9.31 0.99
C ASP A 56 3.62 9.90 -0.33
N GLY A 57 4.61 10.80 -0.28
CA GLY A 57 5.20 11.39 -1.48
C GLY A 57 4.20 12.16 -2.35
N GLY A 58 3.08 12.62 -1.79
CA GLY A 58 2.00 13.27 -2.52
C GLY A 58 1.03 12.30 -3.21
N HIS A 59 1.23 10.98 -3.10
CA HIS A 59 0.35 9.98 -3.71
C HIS A 59 -0.87 9.72 -2.83
N ASN A 60 -2.07 10.09 -3.31
CA ASN A 60 -3.30 10.02 -2.51
C ASN A 60 -3.62 8.61 -1.99
N GLY A 61 -3.36 7.56 -2.77
CA GLY A 61 -3.56 6.18 -2.33
C GLY A 61 -2.64 5.78 -1.20
N ILE A 62 -1.37 6.23 -1.22
CA ILE A 62 -0.42 5.91 -0.15
C ILE A 62 -0.77 6.71 1.10
N LYS A 63 -1.16 7.98 0.95
CA LYS A 63 -1.68 8.80 2.04
C LYS A 63 -2.86 8.13 2.73
N SER A 64 -3.82 7.62 1.95
CA SER A 64 -4.98 6.87 2.45
C SER A 64 -4.56 5.61 3.22
N ILE A 65 -3.67 4.79 2.64
CA ILE A 65 -3.20 3.55 3.27
C ILE A 65 -2.46 3.82 4.59
N ILE A 66 -1.53 4.79 4.62
CA ILE A 66 -0.80 5.16 5.84
C ILE A 66 -1.77 5.60 6.94
N TYR A 67 -2.77 6.41 6.59
CA TYR A 67 -3.79 6.88 7.52
C TYR A 67 -4.60 5.71 8.11
N HIS A 68 -5.12 4.82 7.28
CA HIS A 68 -5.96 3.71 7.74
C HIS A 68 -5.19 2.60 8.46
N LEU A 69 -3.92 2.37 8.11
CA LEU A 69 -3.06 1.40 8.80
C LEU A 69 -2.36 1.98 10.03
N ASN A 70 -2.43 3.30 10.25
CA ASN A 70 -1.66 4.02 11.28
C ASN A 70 -0.15 3.67 11.23
N SER A 71 0.38 3.40 10.05
CA SER A 71 1.75 2.93 9.87
C SER A 71 2.23 3.22 8.46
N ASP A 72 3.49 3.61 8.34
CA ASP A 72 4.22 3.71 7.08
C ASP A 72 5.19 2.55 6.86
N GLN A 73 5.17 1.55 7.77
CA GLN A 73 6.08 0.41 7.82
C GLN A 73 5.59 -0.75 6.94
N PHE A 74 5.30 -0.46 5.67
CA PHE A 74 4.95 -1.47 4.68
C PHE A 74 5.85 -1.37 3.43
N PRO A 75 6.36 -2.50 2.92
CA PRO A 75 7.11 -2.53 1.66
C PRO A 75 6.30 -2.01 0.47
N ARG A 76 6.97 -1.32 -0.44
CA ARG A 76 6.38 -0.77 -1.67
C ARG A 76 7.42 -0.46 -2.74
#